data_AF-A0A535B9E4-F1
#
_entry.id   AF-A0A535B9E4-F1
#
_cell.length_a   1.000
_cell.length_b   1.000
_cell.length_c   1.000
_cell.angle_alpha   90.00
_cell.angle_beta   90.00
_cell.angle_gamma   90.00
#
_symmetry.space_group_name_H-M   'P 1'
#
loop_
_entity.id
_entity.type
_entity.pdbx_description
1 polymer ?
#
loop_
_entity_poly.entity_id
_entity_poly.type
_entity_poly.pdbx_seq_one_letter_code
_entity_poly.pdbx_strand_id
1 'polypeptide(L)'
;MTKISFVRSALLLALVVLMMALIAGHAAAQAVDTKGDKELTQLTQKIDKGAADRDGGRVTAKIVDEWKGTKFKFDPNSAPRELTAQDVQDLRAKKLGYGEISILLALTAKQPNSATAKSVSEILAMRQSGEGWGKLARDLGYKNLGSVVKSVKATDKDLTKVAMERSDKPDKSGKMDKPDKLEKPDKPEKPDRPEKPEKAEKPGR
;
A
#
# COMPACT_ATOMS: atom_id res chain seq x y z
N MET A 1 65.63 25.04 9.59
CA MET A 1 65.50 23.61 9.18
C MET A 1 65.02 22.79 10.39
N THR A 2 63.73 22.43 10.37
CA THR A 2 63.11 21.12 10.72
C THR A 2 63.22 20.44 12.12
N LYS A 3 62.01 20.04 12.63
CA LYS A 3 61.60 18.87 13.51
C LYS A 3 61.53 19.10 15.04
N ILE A 4 60.36 19.31 15.71
CA ILE A 4 59.23 18.40 16.13
C ILE A 4 59.76 17.14 16.88
N SER A 5 59.45 16.83 18.15
CA SER A 5 58.16 16.29 18.66
C SER A 5 58.24 15.83 20.14
N PHE A 6 57.07 15.63 20.78
CA PHE A 6 56.78 14.82 22.00
C PHE A 6 57.34 15.39 23.33
N VAL A 7 56.58 15.66 24.39
CA VAL A 7 55.65 14.78 25.12
C VAL A 7 54.68 15.66 25.95
N ARG A 8 53.37 15.59 25.71
CA ARG A 8 52.31 16.17 26.55
C ARG A 8 51.15 15.19 26.77
N SER A 9 51.47 13.90 26.89
CA SER A 9 50.45 12.82 26.92
C SER A 9 50.43 12.02 28.22
N ALA A 10 50.48 12.69 29.37
CA ALA A 10 50.45 12.02 30.67
C ALA A 10 49.25 12.36 31.57
N LEU A 11 48.24 13.11 31.09
CA LEU A 11 47.10 13.55 31.92
C LEU A 11 45.71 13.25 31.34
N LEU A 12 45.57 12.23 30.50
CA LEU A 12 44.28 11.83 29.91
C LEU A 12 43.98 10.32 30.03
N LEU A 13 44.37 9.69 31.14
CA LEU A 13 44.21 8.23 31.31
C LEU A 13 43.49 7.80 32.60
N ALA A 14 42.76 8.72 33.26
CA ALA A 14 42.02 8.42 34.49
C ALA A 14 40.48 8.57 34.42
N LEU A 15 39.90 8.82 33.24
CA LEU A 15 38.43 9.00 33.08
C LEU A 15 37.72 8.00 32.15
N VAL A 16 38.43 7.00 31.59
CA VAL A 16 37.84 6.07 30.59
C VAL A 16 37.37 4.73 31.19
N VAL A 17 37.62 4.45 32.47
CA VAL A 17 37.33 3.11 33.05
C VAL A 17 35.97 3.00 33.76
N LEU A 18 35.21 4.09 33.94
CA LEU A 18 33.89 4.08 34.61
C LEU A 18 32.70 4.09 33.63
N MET A 19 32.76 3.33 32.53
CA MET A 19 31.64 3.19 31.56
C MET A 19 31.52 1.76 31.00
N MET A 20 31.91 0.73 31.77
CA MET A 20 31.82 -0.69 31.37
C MET A 20 31.17 -1.55 32.47
N ALA A 21 30.06 -1.08 33.06
CA ALA A 21 29.27 -1.91 33.97
C ALA A 21 27.79 -1.51 33.94
N LEU A 22 27.13 -1.66 32.79
CA LEU A 22 25.65 -1.66 32.68
C LEU A 22 25.21 -2.22 31.31
N ILE A 23 25.74 -3.38 30.91
CA ILE A 23 25.30 -4.09 29.70
C ILE A 23 24.90 -5.51 30.08
N ALA A 24 23.75 -5.66 30.74
CA ALA A 24 23.07 -6.95 30.85
C ALA A 24 21.53 -6.82 30.87
N GLY A 25 20.98 -5.69 30.39
CA GLY A 25 19.52 -5.47 30.33
C GLY A 25 18.96 -4.95 28.99
N HIS A 26 19.80 -4.43 28.09
CA HIS A 26 19.32 -3.71 26.89
C HIS A 26 19.20 -4.56 25.61
N ALA A 27 19.64 -5.81 25.61
CA ALA A 27 19.64 -6.65 24.40
C ALA A 27 18.24 -7.20 24.02
N ALA A 28 17.37 -7.45 25.00
CA ALA A 28 16.05 -8.03 24.74
C ALA A 28 15.03 -7.01 24.18
N ALA A 29 15.16 -5.73 24.56
CA ALA A 29 14.28 -4.67 24.06
C ALA A 29 14.61 -4.27 22.61
N GLN A 30 15.90 -4.24 22.24
CA GLN A 30 16.33 -3.88 20.87
C GLN A 30 15.99 -4.96 19.82
N ALA A 31 15.94 -6.24 20.21
CA ALA A 31 15.66 -7.33 19.27
C ALA A 31 14.21 -7.33 18.75
N VAL A 32 13.25 -6.90 19.55
CA VAL A 32 11.83 -6.82 19.16
C VAL A 32 11.61 -5.76 18.08
N ASP A 33 12.36 -4.65 18.15
CA ASP A 33 12.27 -3.56 17.18
C ASP A 33 12.83 -3.97 15.81
N THR A 34 13.99 -4.64 15.78
CA THR A 34 14.61 -5.04 14.50
C THR A 34 13.76 -5.99 13.66
N LYS A 35 12.99 -6.88 14.28
CA LYS A 35 12.11 -7.81 13.56
C LYS A 35 10.93 -7.08 12.94
N GLY A 36 10.26 -6.23 13.71
CA GLY A 36 9.13 -5.43 13.23
C GLY A 36 9.54 -4.45 12.14
N ASP A 37 10.69 -3.78 12.29
CA ASP A 37 11.23 -2.88 11.27
C ASP A 37 11.55 -3.61 9.95
N LYS A 38 12.15 -4.81 10.02
CA LYS A 38 12.40 -5.64 8.85
C LYS A 38 11.11 -6.07 8.16
N GLU A 39 10.11 -6.51 8.92
CA GLU A 39 8.80 -6.90 8.37
C GLU A 39 8.08 -5.71 7.71
N LEU A 40 8.07 -4.54 8.35
CA LEU A 40 7.50 -3.32 7.77
C LEU A 40 8.23 -2.89 6.50
N THR A 41 9.55 -3.00 6.47
CA THR A 41 10.36 -2.69 5.28
C THR A 41 10.01 -3.63 4.13
N GLN A 42 9.93 -4.93 4.39
CA GLN A 42 9.55 -5.93 3.38
C GLN A 42 8.13 -5.71 2.85
N LEU A 43 7.17 -5.46 3.74
CA LEU A 43 5.78 -5.16 3.36
C LEU A 43 5.70 -3.87 2.53
N THR A 44 6.45 -2.84 2.92
CA THR A 44 6.50 -1.58 2.18
C THR A 44 7.01 -1.78 0.77
N GLN A 45 8.15 -2.45 0.61
CA GLN A 45 8.72 -2.77 -0.70
C GLN A 45 7.76 -3.58 -1.57
N LYS A 46 7.03 -4.52 -0.97
CA LYS A 46 6.06 -5.34 -1.68
C LYS A 46 4.85 -4.54 -2.16
N ILE A 47 4.29 -3.69 -1.29
CA ILE A 47 3.18 -2.79 -1.63
C ILE A 47 3.62 -1.81 -2.72
N ASP A 48 4.78 -1.19 -2.58
CA ASP A 48 5.29 -0.19 -3.53
C ASP A 48 5.59 -0.80 -4.89
N LYS A 49 6.21 -1.99 -4.93
CA LYS A 49 6.41 -2.74 -6.18
C LYS A 49 5.07 -3.11 -6.82
N GLY A 50 4.17 -3.69 -6.04
CA GLY A 50 2.83 -4.05 -6.52
C GLY A 50 2.00 -2.85 -6.95
N ALA A 51 2.26 -1.66 -6.41
CA ALA A 51 1.65 -0.41 -6.83
C ALA A 51 2.27 0.17 -8.10
N ALA A 52 3.59 0.03 -8.29
CA ALA A 52 4.27 0.43 -9.53
C ALA A 52 3.79 -0.37 -10.74
N ASP A 53 3.49 -1.66 -10.54
CA ASP A 53 2.95 -2.55 -11.57
C ASP A 53 1.43 -2.33 -11.82
N ARG A 54 0.79 -1.42 -11.09
CA ARG A 54 -0.68 -1.20 -11.11
C ARG A 54 -1.03 0.27 -11.31
N ASP A 55 -2.33 0.51 -11.48
CA ASP A 55 -2.88 1.86 -11.50
C ASP A 55 -2.81 2.47 -10.07
N GLY A 56 -2.01 3.53 -9.91
CA GLY A 56 -1.84 4.21 -8.62
C GLY A 56 -3.13 4.82 -8.06
N GLY A 57 -4.09 5.18 -8.93
CA GLY A 57 -5.42 5.63 -8.53
C GLY A 57 -6.21 4.53 -7.82
N ARG A 58 -6.13 3.28 -8.30
CA ARG A 58 -6.76 2.13 -7.64
C ARG A 58 -6.12 1.80 -6.30
N VAL A 59 -4.80 1.88 -6.20
CA VAL A 59 -4.09 1.67 -4.93
C VAL A 59 -4.52 2.72 -3.91
N THR A 60 -4.62 3.98 -4.35
CA THR A 60 -5.12 5.10 -3.55
C THR A 60 -6.54 4.85 -3.05
N ALA A 61 -7.46 4.49 -3.95
CA ALA A 61 -8.85 4.20 -3.58
C ALA A 61 -8.95 3.06 -2.57
N LYS A 62 -8.09 2.05 -2.67
CA LYS A 62 -8.06 0.92 -1.74
C LYS A 62 -7.56 1.28 -0.35
N ILE A 63 -6.52 2.11 -0.26
CA ILE A 63 -6.05 2.63 1.03
C ILE A 63 -7.16 3.47 1.68
N VAL A 64 -7.84 4.31 0.91
CA VAL A 64 -8.99 5.09 1.42
C VAL A 64 -10.11 4.18 1.92
N ASP A 65 -10.44 3.12 1.18
CA ASP A 65 -11.48 2.15 1.54
C ASP A 65 -11.15 1.37 2.81
N GLU A 66 -9.89 0.93 2.98
CA GLU A 66 -9.41 0.25 4.19
C GLU A 66 -9.61 1.09 5.45
N TRP A 67 -9.38 2.39 5.34
CA TRP A 67 -9.48 3.32 6.45
C TRP A 67 -10.82 4.07 6.53
N LYS A 68 -11.81 3.66 5.74
CA LYS A 68 -13.14 4.28 5.74
C LYS A 68 -13.79 4.18 7.12
N GLY A 69 -14.33 5.29 7.62
CA GLY A 69 -14.87 5.41 8.97
C GLY A 69 -13.81 5.62 10.07
N THR A 70 -12.53 5.60 9.74
CA THR A 70 -11.45 6.01 10.66
C THR A 70 -11.22 7.51 10.54
N LYS A 71 -11.29 8.23 11.66
CA LYS A 71 -11.00 9.67 11.70
C LYS A 71 -9.53 9.89 12.06
N PHE A 72 -8.83 10.62 11.21
CA PHE A 72 -7.45 11.00 11.40
C PHE A 72 -7.36 12.48 11.72
N LYS A 73 -6.45 12.79 12.63
CA LYS A 73 -6.01 14.14 12.86
C LYS A 73 -4.82 14.42 11.94
N PHE A 74 -5.03 15.15 10.85
CA PHE A 74 -3.97 15.43 9.87
C PHE A 74 -2.99 16.49 10.38
N ASP A 75 -3.49 17.51 11.06
CA ASP A 75 -2.71 18.59 11.64
C ASP A 75 -3.01 18.74 13.14
N PRO A 76 -2.05 19.24 13.95
CA PRO A 76 -2.24 19.42 15.38
C PRO A 76 -3.42 20.34 15.74
N ASN A 77 -3.79 21.25 14.83
CA ASN A 77 -4.88 22.22 15.02
C ASN A 77 -6.16 21.87 14.24
N SER A 78 -6.16 20.76 13.49
CA SER A 78 -7.31 20.35 12.66
C SER A 78 -8.23 19.39 13.41
N ALA A 79 -9.52 19.46 13.10
CA ALA A 79 -10.50 18.48 13.57
C ALA A 79 -10.24 17.10 12.94
N PRO A 80 -10.46 15.99 13.67
CA PRO A 80 -10.35 14.65 13.10
C PRO A 80 -11.34 14.44 11.96
N ARG A 81 -10.85 14.05 10.78
CA ARG A 81 -11.65 13.79 9.57
C ARG A 81 -11.21 12.51 8.88
N GLU A 82 -12.04 12.00 7.97
CA GLU A 82 -11.71 10.80 7.21
C GLU A 82 -10.59 11.03 6.20
N LEU A 83 -9.90 9.95 5.86
CA LEU A 83 -8.88 9.94 4.81
C LEU A 83 -9.53 10.11 3.44
N THR A 84 -8.98 11.02 2.62
CA THR A 84 -9.42 11.21 1.24
C THR A 84 -8.37 10.73 0.23
N ALA A 85 -8.77 10.55 -1.02
CA ALA A 85 -7.84 10.23 -2.10
C ALA A 85 -6.78 11.36 -2.28
N GLN A 86 -7.17 12.61 -2.06
CA GLN A 86 -6.26 13.75 -2.11
C GLN A 86 -5.17 13.65 -1.05
N ASP A 87 -5.53 13.30 0.19
CA ASP A 87 -4.56 13.16 1.28
C ASP A 87 -3.48 12.11 0.98
N VAL A 88 -3.89 10.99 0.37
CA VAL A 88 -2.94 9.94 -0.07
C VAL A 88 -2.05 10.45 -1.20
N GLN A 89 -2.60 11.20 -2.17
CA GLN A 89 -1.81 11.79 -3.25
C GLN A 89 -0.82 12.84 -2.74
N ASP A 90 -1.23 13.66 -1.78
CA ASP A 90 -0.37 14.67 -1.16
C ASP A 90 0.79 14.00 -0.40
N LEU A 91 0.54 12.87 0.28
CA LEU A 91 1.61 12.08 0.90
C LEU A 91 2.54 11.45 -0.15
N ARG A 92 2.01 10.98 -1.29
CA ARG A 92 2.84 10.50 -2.41
C ARG A 92 3.71 11.63 -2.99
N ALA A 93 3.18 12.85 -3.07
CA ALA A 93 3.93 14.03 -3.52
C ALA A 93 5.09 14.36 -2.57
N LYS A 94 4.95 14.05 -1.28
CA LYS A 94 6.02 14.13 -0.26
C LYS A 94 7.04 12.98 -0.33
N LYS A 95 7.08 12.24 -1.44
CA LYS A 95 8.00 11.12 -1.74
C LYS A 95 7.78 9.86 -0.89
N LEU A 96 6.67 9.72 -0.18
CA LEU A 96 6.36 8.48 0.53
C LEU A 96 5.84 7.41 -0.42
N GLY A 97 6.29 6.17 -0.24
CA GLY A 97 5.67 4.98 -0.84
C GLY A 97 4.24 4.77 -0.38
N TYR A 98 3.45 3.98 -1.12
CA TYR A 98 2.14 3.53 -0.64
C TYR A 98 2.26 2.68 0.62
N GLY A 99 3.32 1.87 0.73
CA GLY A 99 3.60 1.12 1.94
C GLY A 99 3.94 2.02 3.15
N GLU A 100 4.74 3.06 2.91
CA GLU A 100 5.06 4.05 3.94
C GLU A 100 3.84 4.87 4.38
N ILE A 101 2.95 5.20 3.43
CA ILE A 101 1.67 5.84 3.72
C ILE A 101 0.81 4.92 4.60
N SER A 102 0.72 3.63 4.28
CA SER A 102 -0.01 2.68 5.13
C SER A 102 0.57 2.58 6.54
N ILE A 103 1.89 2.61 6.69
CA ILE A 103 2.54 2.62 8.02
C ILE A 103 2.18 3.91 8.78
N LEU A 104 2.28 5.07 8.11
CA LEU A 104 1.96 6.36 8.70
C LEU A 104 0.52 6.41 9.22
N LEU A 105 -0.43 5.93 8.40
CA LEU A 105 -1.84 5.85 8.77
C LEU A 105 -2.06 4.89 9.93
N ALA A 106 -1.45 3.71 9.89
CA ALA A 106 -1.55 2.73 10.98
C ALA A 106 -0.97 3.26 12.30
N LEU A 107 0.17 3.95 12.24
CA LEU A 107 0.79 4.60 13.40
C LEU A 107 -0.02 5.76 13.92
N THR A 108 -0.82 6.43 13.09
CA THR A 108 -1.70 7.52 13.54
C THR A 108 -2.98 6.95 14.18
N ALA A 109 -3.62 5.96 13.54
CA ALA A 109 -4.90 5.42 13.98
C ALA A 109 -4.81 4.51 15.20
N LYS A 110 -3.67 3.86 15.44
CA LYS A 110 -3.52 2.82 16.48
C LYS A 110 -2.66 3.29 17.66
N GLN A 111 -2.52 4.59 17.87
CA GLN A 111 -1.65 5.11 18.93
C GLN A 111 -2.13 4.60 20.28
N PRO A 112 -1.22 4.05 21.11
CA PRO A 112 -1.59 3.49 22.41
C PRO A 112 -2.04 4.57 23.41
N ASN A 113 -1.55 5.80 23.24
CA ASN A 113 -1.92 6.93 24.09
C ASN A 113 -2.65 8.01 23.28
N SER A 114 -3.98 8.03 23.38
CA SER A 114 -4.80 9.04 22.70
C SER A 114 -4.62 10.46 23.25
N ALA A 115 -4.15 10.63 24.50
CA ALA A 115 -3.94 11.94 25.10
C ALA A 115 -2.70 12.66 24.54
N THR A 116 -1.67 11.89 24.18
CA THR A 116 -0.46 12.40 23.50
C THR A 116 -0.46 12.06 22.02
N ALA A 117 -1.65 11.86 21.45
CA ALA A 117 -1.78 11.43 20.07
C ALA A 117 -1.19 12.47 19.11
N LYS A 118 -0.23 12.02 18.32
CA LYS A 118 0.42 12.83 17.29
C LYS A 118 -0.39 12.77 16.00
N SER A 119 -0.52 13.92 15.36
CA SER A 119 -1.17 14.05 14.05
C SER A 119 -0.33 13.45 12.92
N VAL A 120 -0.95 13.20 11.76
CA VAL A 120 -0.28 12.65 10.57
C VAL A 120 0.94 13.52 10.19
N SER A 121 0.80 14.85 10.23
CA SER A 121 1.88 15.79 9.92
C SER A 121 3.02 15.74 10.95
N GLU A 122 2.73 15.59 12.24
CA GLU A 122 3.77 15.46 13.28
C GLU A 122 4.55 14.16 13.13
N ILE A 123 3.86 13.02 12.95
CA ILE A 123 4.51 11.73 12.73
C ILE A 123 5.35 11.76 11.44
N LEU A 124 4.84 12.42 10.41
CA LEU A 124 5.58 12.62 9.17
C LEU A 124 6.85 13.45 9.37
N ALA A 125 6.78 14.54 10.15
CA ALA A 125 7.95 15.35 10.48
C ALA A 125 9.00 14.54 11.26
N MET A 126 8.57 13.71 12.20
CA MET A 126 9.46 12.79 12.92
C MET A 126 10.05 11.70 12.01
N ARG A 127 9.36 11.30 10.94
CA ARG A 127 9.92 10.40 9.93
C ARG A 127 11.00 11.12 9.09
N GLN A 128 10.78 12.39 8.77
CA GLN A 128 11.73 13.21 8.01
C GLN A 128 13.03 13.51 8.78
N SER A 129 13.02 13.43 10.11
CA SER A 129 14.25 13.54 10.92
C SER A 129 15.17 12.31 10.81
N GLY A 130 14.84 11.33 9.95
CA GLY A 130 15.73 10.22 9.57
C GLY A 130 15.60 8.99 10.44
N GLU A 131 14.62 8.95 11.34
CA GLU A 131 14.44 7.83 12.26
C GLU A 131 13.57 6.72 11.65
N GLY A 132 13.92 5.46 11.92
CA GLY A 132 13.17 4.29 11.48
C GLY A 132 11.76 4.23 12.07
N TRP A 133 10.85 3.50 11.41
CA TRP A 133 9.46 3.35 11.86
C TRP A 133 9.34 2.73 13.26
N GLY A 134 10.24 1.80 13.62
CA GLY A 134 10.28 1.23 14.97
C GLY A 134 10.75 2.20 16.05
N LYS A 135 11.73 3.07 15.74
CA LYS A 135 12.09 4.13 16.69
C LYS A 135 10.92 5.10 16.86
N LEU A 136 10.31 5.53 15.77
CA LEU A 136 9.15 6.40 15.79
C LEU A 136 7.98 5.81 16.59
N ALA A 137 7.69 4.53 16.40
CA ALA A 137 6.64 3.85 17.14
C ALA A 137 6.95 3.80 18.65
N ARG A 138 8.18 3.53 19.05
CA ARG A 138 8.58 3.58 20.45
C ARG A 138 8.43 4.98 21.06
N ASP A 139 8.82 6.00 20.30
CA ASP A 139 8.68 7.40 20.73
C ASP A 139 7.18 7.80 20.86
N LEU A 140 6.30 7.17 20.08
CA LEU A 140 4.84 7.28 20.21
C LEU A 140 4.24 6.37 21.30
N GLY A 141 5.07 5.59 22.01
CA GLY A 141 4.68 4.72 23.13
C GLY A 141 4.26 3.30 22.75
N TYR A 142 4.48 2.87 21.51
CA TYR A 142 4.23 1.49 21.10
C TYR A 142 5.22 0.54 21.78
N LYS A 143 4.70 -0.53 22.38
CA LYS A 143 5.52 -1.62 22.93
C LYS A 143 6.09 -2.52 21.83
N ASN A 144 5.40 -2.63 20.70
CA ASN A 144 5.81 -3.39 19.53
C ASN A 144 5.09 -2.87 18.26
N LEU A 145 5.63 -3.22 17.10
CA LEU A 145 5.07 -2.87 15.78
C LEU A 145 4.00 -3.85 15.28
N GLY A 146 3.57 -4.82 16.10
CA GLY A 146 2.69 -5.90 15.65
C GLY A 146 1.34 -5.41 15.12
N SER A 147 0.76 -4.38 15.75
CA SER A 147 -0.49 -3.76 15.30
C SER A 147 -0.33 -3.05 13.95
N VAL A 148 0.78 -2.34 13.78
CA VAL A 148 1.14 -1.63 12.55
C VAL A 148 1.40 -2.62 11.42
N VAL A 149 2.21 -3.66 11.66
CA VAL A 149 2.47 -4.75 10.73
C VAL A 149 1.17 -5.42 10.29
N LYS A 150 0.24 -5.67 11.21
CA LYS A 150 -1.05 -6.29 10.89
C LYS A 150 -1.88 -5.41 9.96
N SER A 151 -1.93 -4.11 10.19
CA SER A 151 -2.62 -3.16 9.30
C SER A 151 -1.96 -3.12 7.91
N VAL A 152 -0.64 -2.93 7.84
CA VAL A 152 0.07 -2.88 6.54
C VAL A 152 -0.07 -4.19 5.76
N LYS A 153 -0.07 -5.34 6.45
CA LYS A 153 -0.32 -6.65 5.85
C LYS A 153 -1.75 -6.78 5.33
N ALA A 154 -2.74 -6.14 5.96
CA ALA A 154 -4.10 -6.07 5.44
C ALA A 154 -4.12 -5.31 4.11
N THR A 155 -3.47 -4.13 4.05
CA THR A 155 -3.30 -3.38 2.80
C THR A 155 -2.69 -4.24 1.69
N ASP A 156 -1.57 -4.95 1.96
CA ASP A 156 -0.92 -5.84 0.98
C ASP A 156 -1.87 -6.93 0.45
N LYS A 157 -2.65 -7.55 1.34
CA LYS A 157 -3.61 -8.59 0.96
C LYS A 157 -4.74 -8.05 0.10
N ASP A 158 -5.30 -6.89 0.45
CA ASP A 158 -6.38 -6.28 -0.33
C ASP A 158 -5.91 -5.85 -1.71
N LEU A 159 -4.70 -5.29 -1.81
CA LEU A 159 -4.07 -4.98 -3.08
C LEU A 159 -3.79 -6.24 -3.91
N THR A 160 -3.34 -7.33 -3.28
CA THR A 160 -3.12 -8.62 -3.95
C THR A 160 -4.43 -9.21 -4.48
N LYS A 161 -5.52 -9.15 -3.71
CA LYS A 161 -6.85 -9.64 -4.11
C LYS A 161 -7.36 -8.94 -5.37
N VAL A 162 -7.17 -7.63 -5.47
CA VAL A 162 -7.56 -6.85 -6.66
C VAL A 162 -6.78 -7.28 -7.90
N ALA A 163 -5.51 -7.69 -7.75
CA ALA A 163 -4.75 -8.21 -8.88
C ALA A 163 -5.26 -9.57 -9.34
N MET A 164 -5.68 -10.45 -8.43
CA MET A 164 -6.31 -11.72 -8.79
C MET A 164 -7.67 -11.51 -9.47
N GLU A 165 -8.52 -10.58 -8.97
CA GLU A 165 -9.77 -10.22 -9.65
C GLU A 165 -9.56 -9.64 -11.07
N ARG A 166 -8.38 -9.09 -11.35
CA ARG A 166 -8.01 -8.61 -12.70
C ARG A 166 -7.74 -9.76 -13.66
N SER A 167 -7.21 -10.88 -13.18
CA SER A 167 -6.87 -12.05 -14.00
C SER A 167 -8.07 -12.94 -14.33
N ASP A 168 -9.15 -12.86 -13.56
CA ASP A 168 -10.40 -13.63 -13.78
C ASP A 168 -11.42 -12.91 -14.68
N LYS A 169 -11.12 -11.68 -15.14
CA LYS A 169 -11.98 -10.95 -16.08
C LYS A 169 -11.40 -11.07 -17.49
N PRO A 170 -11.84 -12.04 -18.32
CA PRO A 170 -11.47 -12.02 -19.73
C PRO A 170 -12.03 -10.73 -20.33
N ASP A 171 -11.12 -9.97 -20.93
CA ASP A 171 -11.38 -8.74 -21.68
C ASP A 171 -12.42 -9.03 -22.78
N LYS A 172 -13.69 -8.73 -22.48
CA LYS A 172 -14.79 -8.78 -23.45
C LYS A 172 -15.06 -7.36 -23.93
N SER A 173 -14.05 -6.75 -24.56
CA SER A 173 -14.15 -5.43 -25.19
C SER A 173 -13.47 -5.36 -26.56
N GLY A 174 -13.59 -6.43 -27.35
CA GLY A 174 -13.49 -6.35 -28.81
C GLY A 174 -14.78 -5.78 -29.43
N LYS A 175 -15.16 -4.54 -29.05
CA LYS A 175 -16.25 -3.81 -29.73
C LYS A 175 -15.58 -2.95 -30.81
N MET A 176 -15.29 -3.57 -31.95
CA MET A 176 -14.86 -2.83 -33.15
C MET A 176 -16.11 -2.37 -33.91
N ASP A 177 -16.02 -1.13 -34.31
CA ASP A 177 -17.05 -0.24 -34.80
C ASP A 177 -17.80 -0.71 -36.06
N LYS A 178 -19.00 -0.17 -36.18
CA LYS A 178 -19.97 -0.37 -37.25
C LYS A 178 -19.64 0.55 -38.44
N PRO A 179 -19.62 0.08 -39.69
CA PRO A 179 -19.82 0.96 -40.84
C PRO A 179 -21.30 0.98 -41.21
N ASP A 180 -21.88 2.16 -41.10
CA ASP A 180 -23.21 2.53 -41.56
C ASP A 180 -23.28 2.45 -43.11
N LYS A 181 -24.32 1.79 -43.60
CA LYS A 181 -25.13 2.18 -44.77
C LYS A 181 -24.44 2.37 -46.14
N LEU A 182 -24.63 1.38 -47.01
CA LEU A 182 -24.72 1.55 -48.47
C LEU A 182 -25.92 0.75 -48.99
N GLU A 183 -26.59 1.34 -49.98
CA GLU A 183 -28.02 1.28 -50.26
C GLU A 183 -28.53 0.00 -50.95
N LYS A 184 -29.83 -0.27 -50.77
CA LYS A 184 -30.63 -1.24 -51.55
C LYS A 184 -30.57 -0.94 -53.05
N PRO A 185 -30.73 -1.97 -53.89
CA PRO A 185 -31.93 -2.04 -54.74
C PRO A 185 -32.57 -3.44 -54.67
N ASP A 186 -33.78 -3.59 -54.14
CA ASP A 186 -35.09 -3.58 -54.82
C ASP A 186 -35.51 -4.96 -55.36
N LYS A 187 -36.77 -5.29 -55.12
CA LYS A 187 -37.44 -6.59 -55.22
C LYS A 187 -37.84 -6.85 -56.70
N PRO A 188 -38.08 -8.10 -57.13
CA PRO A 188 -39.48 -8.56 -57.25
C PRO A 188 -39.64 -10.07 -56.94
N GLU A 189 -40.55 -10.45 -56.03
CA GLU A 189 -41.89 -11.04 -56.29
C GLU A 189 -41.91 -12.56 -56.48
N LYS A 190 -42.76 -13.20 -55.67
CA LYS A 190 -43.13 -14.62 -55.78
C LYS A 190 -43.80 -14.88 -57.13
N PRO A 191 -43.71 -16.12 -57.63
CA PRO A 191 -44.94 -16.88 -57.83
C PRO A 191 -44.77 -18.32 -57.30
N ASP A 192 -45.60 -18.76 -56.37
CA ASP A 192 -46.91 -19.40 -56.57
C ASP A 192 -46.77 -20.93 -56.74
N ARG A 193 -47.60 -21.64 -55.98
CA ARG A 193 -47.59 -23.10 -55.78
C ARG A 193 -48.61 -23.69 -56.73
N PRO A 194 -48.27 -24.70 -57.53
CA PRO A 194 -48.93 -26.02 -57.41
C PRO A 194 -47.93 -27.15 -57.76
N GLU A 195 -48.12 -28.46 -57.58
CA GLU A 195 -49.24 -29.33 -57.19
C GLU A 195 -48.63 -30.70 -56.80
N LYS A 196 -49.28 -31.41 -55.88
CA LYS A 196 -49.15 -32.86 -55.66
C LYS A 196 -50.22 -33.50 -56.55
N PRO A 197 -50.04 -34.60 -57.30
CA PRO A 197 -49.88 -35.97 -56.77
C PRO A 197 -48.96 -36.86 -57.67
N GLU A 198 -48.58 -38.10 -57.36
CA GLU A 198 -49.42 -39.31 -57.35
C GLU A 198 -48.69 -40.52 -56.74
N LYS A 199 -49.50 -41.54 -56.48
CA LYS A 199 -49.40 -42.69 -55.60
C LYS A 199 -48.93 -43.92 -56.40
N ALA A 200 -48.26 -44.87 -55.75
CA ALA A 200 -48.33 -46.33 -55.98
C ALA A 200 -47.14 -46.98 -55.26
N GLU A 201 -47.17 -48.15 -54.62
CA GLU A 201 -48.22 -49.09 -54.19
C GLU A 201 -47.42 -50.15 -53.37
N LYS A 202 -47.96 -50.64 -52.24
CA LYS A 202 -47.42 -51.84 -51.57
C LYS A 202 -47.88 -53.07 -52.38
N PRO A 203 -47.12 -54.17 -52.44
CA PRO A 203 -47.38 -55.27 -51.48
C PRO A 203 -46.07 -55.95 -51.03
N GLY A 204 -45.87 -56.30 -49.77
CA GLY A 204 -46.56 -57.41 -49.13
C GLY A 204 -45.73 -58.70 -49.26
N ARG A 205 -44.82 -58.95 -48.32
CA ARG A 205 -44.45 -60.29 -47.85
C ARG A 205 -43.74 -60.20 -46.50
#